data_AF-A0A381XQF5-F1
#
_entry.id   AF-A0A381XQF5-F1
#
_cell.length_a   1.000
_cell.length_b   1.000
_cell.length_c   1.000
_cell.angle_alpha   90.00
_cell.angle_beta   90.00
_cell.angle_gamma   90.00
#
_symmetry.space_group_name_H-M   'P 1'
#
loop_
_entity.id
_entity.type
_entity.pdbx_description
1 polymer ?
#
loop_
_entity_poly.entity_id
_entity_poly.type
_entity_poly.pdbx_seq_one_letter_code
_entity_poly.pdbx_strand_id
1 'polypeptide(L)'
;MREDNRSNRENLKYQTSCGNIITLTSNTLSHLEAHHNIIDFLPEAISQISFPNKEKGRIRMEIDLVTMVGKSSLLNTEQIDIYTDAYFCMRKGREGASRVVLNEKPQVTSIISIVAEPLGDKRYNLISAWYGNISPREPWDSTLLTEPEAFKESLDFWCHHALVYDPEV
;
A
#
# COMPACT_ATOMS: atom_id res chain seq x y z
N MET A 1 -38.40 -23.94 -6.44
CA MET A 1 -37.07 -24.14 -5.82
C MET A 1 -36.03 -23.63 -6.80
N ARG A 2 -35.46 -22.45 -6.54
CA ARG A 2 -34.27 -21.97 -7.25
C ARG A 2 -33.13 -22.16 -6.26
N GLU A 3 -32.22 -23.08 -6.58
CA GLU A 3 -30.98 -23.23 -5.84
C GLU A 3 -30.14 -21.99 -6.08
N ASP A 4 -29.93 -21.23 -5.01
CA ASP A 4 -29.08 -20.06 -4.96
C ASP A 4 -27.63 -20.55 -5.11
N ASN A 5 -27.08 -20.39 -6.31
CA ASN A 5 -25.71 -20.70 -6.64
C ASN A 5 -24.80 -19.67 -5.95
N ARG A 6 -24.59 -19.82 -4.63
CA ARG A 6 -23.58 -19.06 -3.89
C ARG A 6 -22.22 -19.45 -4.45
N SER A 7 -21.74 -18.60 -5.35
CA SER A 7 -20.37 -18.53 -5.85
C SER A 7 -19.37 -18.84 -4.72
N ASN A 8 -18.88 -20.07 -4.70
CA ASN A 8 -17.81 -20.53 -3.83
C ASN A 8 -16.49 -19.96 -4.40
N ARG A 9 -16.26 -18.66 -4.23
CA ARG A 9 -14.97 -18.04 -4.57
C ARG A 9 -14.02 -18.40 -3.44
N GLU A 10 -13.10 -19.32 -3.72
CA GLU A 10 -12.09 -19.74 -2.75
C GLU A 10 -11.27 -18.54 -2.31
N ASN A 11 -11.20 -18.32 -0.99
CA ASN A 11 -10.29 -17.33 -0.42
C ASN A 11 -8.87 -17.93 -0.45
N LEU A 12 -7.93 -17.23 -1.08
CA LEU A 12 -6.51 -17.62 -1.04
C LEU A 12 -5.98 -17.43 0.38
N LYS A 13 -5.12 -18.35 0.81
CA LYS A 13 -4.51 -18.32 2.14
C LYS A 13 -3.01 -18.50 2.01
N TYR A 14 -2.27 -17.65 2.70
CA TYR A 14 -0.83 -17.70 2.79
C TYR A 14 -0.39 -17.78 4.24
N GLN A 15 0.70 -18.48 4.49
CA GLN A 15 1.28 -18.65 5.81
C GLN A 15 2.50 -17.74 5.97
N THR A 16 2.61 -17.07 7.10
CA THR A 16 3.74 -16.21 7.46
C THR A 16 4.87 -17.01 8.13
N SER A 17 6.07 -16.44 8.29
CA SER A 17 7.21 -17.13 8.93
C SER A 17 6.92 -17.52 10.39
N CYS A 18 6.11 -16.73 11.09
CA CYS A 18 5.66 -17.01 12.46
C CYS A 18 4.44 -17.95 12.55
N GLY A 19 3.99 -18.52 11.42
CA GLY A 19 2.89 -19.47 11.36
C GLY A 19 1.49 -18.85 11.43
N ASN A 20 1.37 -17.53 11.26
CA ASN A 20 0.08 -16.87 11.12
C ASN A 20 -0.46 -17.06 9.69
N ILE A 21 -1.77 -16.87 9.52
CA ILE A 21 -2.44 -17.02 8.22
C ILE A 21 -2.97 -15.67 7.75
N ILE A 22 -2.58 -15.27 6.55
CA ILE A 22 -3.17 -14.14 5.82
C ILE A 22 -4.15 -14.68 4.79
N THR A 23 -5.38 -14.20 4.83
CA THR A 23 -6.44 -14.57 3.89
C THR A 23 -6.70 -13.42 2.92
N LEU A 24 -6.84 -13.74 1.64
CA LEU A 24 -7.27 -12.81 0.61
C LEU A 24 -8.73 -13.09 0.28
N THR A 25 -9.56 -12.05 0.41
CA THR A 25 -10.95 -12.12 -0.03
C THR A 25 -11.03 -11.89 -1.54
N SER A 26 -12.13 -12.28 -2.18
CA SER A 26 -12.34 -11.98 -3.61
C SER A 26 -12.32 -10.48 -3.92
N ASN A 27 -12.78 -9.64 -2.98
CA ASN A 27 -12.74 -8.18 -3.14
C ASN A 27 -11.31 -7.67 -3.11
N THR A 28 -10.50 -8.18 -2.17
CA THR A 28 -9.07 -7.88 -2.13
C THR A 28 -8.39 -8.31 -3.43
N LEU A 29 -8.70 -9.51 -3.93
CA LEU A 29 -8.09 -10.00 -5.17
C LEU A 29 -8.38 -9.07 -6.36
N SER A 30 -9.64 -8.66 -6.53
CA SER A 30 -10.03 -7.73 -7.59
C SER A 30 -9.40 -6.33 -7.44
N HIS A 31 -9.23 -5.85 -6.21
CA HIS A 31 -8.45 -4.63 -5.94
C HIS A 31 -6.97 -4.80 -6.35
N LEU A 32 -6.39 -5.98 -6.09
CA LEU A 32 -5.00 -6.28 -6.42
C LEU A 32 -4.75 -6.52 -7.91
N GLU A 33 -5.76 -6.91 -8.69
CA GLU A 33 -5.65 -7.03 -10.15
C GLU A 33 -5.34 -5.69 -10.82
N ALA A 34 -5.65 -4.56 -10.18
CA ALA A 34 -5.24 -3.24 -10.65
C ALA A 34 -3.72 -3.00 -10.49
N HIS A 35 -3.03 -3.83 -9.70
CA HIS A 35 -1.59 -3.76 -9.47
C HIS A 35 -0.88 -4.85 -10.29
N HIS A 36 0.03 -4.44 -11.17
CA HIS A 36 0.72 -5.30 -12.15
C HIS A 36 1.31 -6.58 -11.54
N ASN A 37 0.61 -7.71 -11.66
CA ASN A 37 1.03 -9.05 -11.22
C ASN A 37 1.49 -9.17 -9.75
N ILE A 38 1.05 -8.27 -8.86
CA ILE A 38 1.51 -8.31 -7.45
C ILE A 38 1.14 -9.61 -6.75
N ILE A 39 0.04 -10.22 -7.16
CA ILE A 39 -0.50 -11.47 -6.61
C ILE A 39 0.54 -12.61 -6.71
N ASP A 40 1.35 -12.63 -7.77
CA ASP A 40 2.35 -13.69 -8.01
C ASP A 40 3.49 -13.67 -6.97
N PHE A 41 3.78 -12.49 -6.41
CA PHE A 41 4.84 -12.30 -5.42
C PHE A 41 4.34 -12.36 -3.96
N LEU A 42 3.02 -12.35 -3.74
CA LEU A 42 2.45 -12.41 -2.40
C LEU A 42 2.83 -13.67 -1.60
N PRO A 43 2.89 -14.89 -2.18
CA PRO A 43 3.28 -16.07 -1.41
C PRO A 43 4.68 -15.90 -0.79
N GLU A 44 5.62 -15.39 -1.56
CA GLU A 44 7.00 -15.15 -1.11
C GLU A 44 7.06 -14.01 -0.09
N ALA A 45 6.48 -12.84 -0.40
CA ALA A 45 6.46 -11.71 0.50
C ALA A 45 5.80 -12.04 1.84
N ILE A 46 4.67 -12.74 1.80
CA ILE A 46 3.94 -13.12 3.02
C ILE A 46 4.73 -14.13 3.85
N SER A 47 5.46 -15.04 3.22
CA SER A 47 6.28 -16.02 3.93
C SER A 47 7.39 -15.38 4.77
N GLN A 48 7.84 -14.17 4.45
CA GLN A 48 8.87 -13.46 5.20
C GLN A 48 8.32 -12.68 6.41
N ILE A 49 7.00 -12.46 6.47
CA ILE A 49 6.39 -11.66 7.54
C ILE A 49 6.48 -12.39 8.87
N SER A 50 6.95 -11.67 9.90
CA SER A 50 6.73 -12.05 11.28
C SER A 50 5.96 -10.93 11.97
N PHE A 51 4.67 -11.16 12.23
CA PHE A 51 3.84 -10.15 12.86
C PHE A 51 4.26 -9.88 14.31
N PRO A 52 4.36 -8.60 14.74
CA PRO A 52 4.52 -8.27 16.14
C PRO A 52 3.32 -8.80 16.93
N ASN A 53 3.59 -9.55 18.00
CA ASN A 53 2.53 -10.10 18.84
C ASN A 53 1.71 -8.96 19.46
N LYS A 54 0.38 -9.03 19.34
CA LYS A 54 -0.64 -8.21 20.05
C LYS A 54 -1.05 -6.87 19.41
N GLU A 55 -0.79 -6.63 18.13
CA GLU A 55 -1.40 -5.46 17.48
C GLU A 55 -2.91 -5.61 17.30
N LYS A 56 -3.67 -4.62 17.80
CA LYS A 56 -5.14 -4.57 17.68
C LYS A 56 -5.61 -3.83 16.43
N GLY A 57 -4.70 -3.14 15.73
CA GLY A 57 -4.98 -2.31 14.57
C GLY A 57 -4.54 -2.96 13.25
N ARG A 58 -4.77 -2.25 12.15
CA ARG A 58 -4.21 -2.62 10.85
C ARG A 58 -2.70 -2.56 10.91
N ILE A 59 -2.08 -3.64 10.48
CA ILE A 59 -0.64 -3.77 10.38
C ILE A 59 -0.22 -3.31 8.98
N ARG A 60 0.83 -2.51 8.91
CA ARG A 60 1.47 -2.10 7.66
C ARG A 60 2.91 -2.56 7.69
N MET A 61 3.37 -3.23 6.64
CA MET A 61 4.74 -3.75 6.56
C MET A 61 5.31 -3.58 5.17
N GLU A 62 6.60 -3.28 5.12
CA GLU A 62 7.42 -3.35 3.91
C GLU A 62 8.22 -4.65 3.95
N ILE A 63 8.21 -5.38 2.84
CA ILE A 63 8.98 -6.61 2.67
C ILE A 63 9.91 -6.38 1.48
N ASP A 64 11.21 -6.45 1.73
CA ASP A 64 12.23 -6.42 0.68
C ASP A 64 12.53 -7.84 0.22
N LEU A 65 12.14 -8.17 -1.01
CA LEU A 65 12.40 -9.48 -1.61
C LEU A 65 13.83 -9.62 -2.13
N VAL A 66 14.66 -8.57 -2.06
CA VAL A 66 16.03 -8.46 -2.58
C VAL A 66 16.11 -8.55 -4.13
N THR A 67 15.18 -9.25 -4.77
CA THR A 67 15.01 -9.30 -6.22
C THR A 67 14.05 -8.22 -6.70
N MET A 68 14.28 -7.67 -7.89
CA MET A 68 13.36 -6.69 -8.50
C MET A 68 12.03 -7.37 -8.86
N VAL A 69 10.94 -6.92 -8.25
CA VAL A 69 9.61 -7.56 -8.36
C VAL A 69 8.55 -6.68 -8.99
N GLY A 70 8.78 -5.38 -9.07
CA GLY A 70 7.81 -4.48 -9.67
C GLY A 70 8.34 -3.07 -9.86
N LYS A 71 7.42 -2.12 -10.00
CA LYS A 71 7.74 -0.71 -10.12
C LYS A 71 6.91 0.11 -9.14
N SER A 72 7.57 0.99 -8.39
CA SER A 72 6.90 1.95 -7.52
C SER A 72 6.70 3.28 -8.22
N SER A 73 5.50 3.83 -8.09
CA SER A 73 5.20 5.19 -8.53
C SER A 73 5.59 6.25 -7.50
N LEU A 74 6.00 5.87 -6.29
CA LEU A 74 6.47 6.81 -5.27
C LEU A 74 7.97 7.05 -5.47
N LEU A 75 8.34 8.28 -5.80
CA LEU A 75 9.71 8.67 -6.12
C LEU A 75 10.27 9.60 -5.05
N ASN A 76 11.55 9.43 -4.77
CA ASN A 76 12.34 10.42 -4.06
C ASN A 76 12.57 11.62 -5.00
N THR A 77 12.43 12.81 -4.45
CA THR A 77 12.58 14.08 -5.16
C THR A 77 13.40 15.05 -4.31
N GLU A 78 13.90 16.11 -4.93
CA GLU A 78 14.45 17.21 -4.15
C GLU A 78 13.37 17.83 -3.23
N GLN A 79 13.84 18.33 -2.10
CA GLN A 79 12.98 19.03 -1.15
C GLN A 79 12.35 20.24 -1.83
N ILE A 80 11.02 20.36 -1.76
CA ILE A 80 10.33 21.58 -2.16
C ILE A 80 10.25 22.56 -1.00
N ASP A 81 10.37 23.83 -1.32
CA ASP A 81 10.14 24.95 -0.41
C ASP A 81 9.11 25.94 -1.01
N ILE A 82 8.94 27.08 -0.35
CA ILE A 82 7.99 28.13 -0.77
C ILE A 82 8.37 28.82 -2.09
N TYR A 83 9.56 28.56 -2.64
CA TYR A 83 10.06 29.13 -3.88
C TYR A 83 10.13 28.11 -5.01
N THR A 84 9.79 26.85 -4.74
CA THR A 84 9.88 25.75 -5.69
C THR A 84 8.53 25.47 -6.32
N ASP A 85 8.46 25.51 -7.65
CA ASP A 85 7.27 25.07 -8.38
C ASP A 85 7.10 23.55 -8.25
N ALA A 86 5.88 23.11 -7.92
CA ALA A 86 5.53 21.70 -7.79
C ALA A 86 4.14 21.43 -8.39
N TYR A 87 3.98 20.25 -8.98
CA TYR A 87 2.71 19.81 -9.52
C TYR A 87 1.93 18.98 -8.51
N PHE A 88 0.62 19.17 -8.50
CA PHE A 88 -0.30 18.42 -7.65
C PHE A 88 -1.46 17.91 -8.50
N CYS A 89 -1.92 16.68 -8.23
CA CYS A 89 -3.01 16.07 -8.96
C CYS A 89 -4.03 15.41 -8.03
N MET A 90 -5.31 15.62 -8.36
CA MET A 90 -6.44 14.92 -7.73
C MET A 90 -6.58 13.54 -8.37
N ARG A 91 -6.17 12.51 -7.64
CA ARG A 91 -6.30 11.10 -8.07
C ARG A 91 -7.71 10.58 -7.83
N LYS A 92 -8.13 9.59 -8.61
CA LYS A 92 -9.49 9.05 -8.54
C LYS A 92 -9.79 8.50 -7.14
N GLY A 93 -10.88 8.98 -6.55
CA GLY A 93 -11.33 8.54 -5.22
C GLY A 93 -10.51 9.12 -4.05
N ARG A 94 -9.73 10.18 -4.26
CA ARG A 94 -9.05 10.93 -3.18
C ARG A 94 -9.71 12.29 -2.95
N GLU A 95 -9.73 12.73 -1.70
CA GLU A 95 -10.35 14.00 -1.27
C GLU A 95 -9.42 15.21 -1.46
N GLY A 96 -8.11 14.99 -1.50
CA GLY A 96 -7.11 16.02 -1.76
C GLY A 96 -6.06 15.61 -2.78
N ALA A 97 -5.27 16.59 -3.21
CA ALA A 97 -4.29 16.43 -4.27
C ALA A 97 -2.97 15.88 -3.71
N SER A 98 -2.41 14.89 -4.38
CA SER A 98 -1.06 14.39 -4.09
C SER A 98 -0.04 15.19 -4.91
N ARG A 99 1.16 15.41 -4.37
CA ARG A 99 2.28 15.92 -5.16
C ARG A 99 2.64 14.91 -6.24
N VAL A 100 2.87 15.38 -7.46
CA VAL A 100 3.25 14.55 -8.60
C VAL A 100 4.45 15.09 -9.36
N VAL A 101 5.15 14.19 -10.04
CA VAL A 101 6.16 14.51 -11.06
C VAL A 101 5.64 14.12 -12.43
N LEU A 102 5.79 15.04 -13.38
CA LEU A 102 5.38 14.86 -14.76
C LEU A 102 6.50 14.20 -15.57
N ASN A 103 6.14 13.38 -16.55
CA ASN A 103 7.07 12.75 -17.51
C ASN A 103 8.09 11.78 -16.90
N GLU A 104 8.02 11.50 -15.61
CA GLU A 104 8.78 10.42 -14.97
C GLU A 104 8.07 9.08 -15.13
N LYS A 105 8.82 8.00 -14.92
CA LYS A 105 8.28 6.62 -14.95
C LYS A 105 8.43 5.96 -13.58
N PRO A 106 7.52 5.04 -13.22
CA PRO A 106 7.68 4.25 -12.00
C PRO A 106 9.04 3.54 -11.97
N GLN A 107 9.73 3.60 -10.83
CA GLN A 107 11.07 3.04 -10.66
C GLN A 107 11.01 1.58 -10.20
N VAL A 108 11.93 0.76 -10.70
CA VAL A 108 12.02 -0.65 -10.30
C VAL A 108 12.27 -0.77 -8.80
N THR A 109 11.66 -1.77 -8.16
CA THR A 109 11.78 -1.99 -6.72
C THR A 109 11.72 -3.48 -6.38
N SER A 110 12.41 -3.85 -5.30
CA SER A 110 12.33 -5.14 -4.63
C SER A 110 11.31 -5.16 -3.49
N ILE A 111 10.73 -4.00 -3.17
CA ILE A 111 9.88 -3.82 -1.99
C ILE A 111 8.42 -4.07 -2.36
N ILE A 112 7.74 -4.86 -1.53
CA ILE A 112 6.28 -4.98 -1.49
C ILE A 112 5.80 -4.46 -0.15
N SER A 113 4.94 -3.45 -0.20
CA SER A 113 4.20 -2.99 0.95
C SER A 113 2.88 -3.72 1.07
N ILE A 114 2.51 -4.10 2.28
CA ILE A 114 1.23 -4.75 2.57
C ILE A 114 0.49 -4.03 3.69
N VAL A 115 -0.84 -4.15 3.66
CA VAL A 115 -1.72 -3.78 4.76
C VAL A 115 -2.58 -4.98 5.12
N ALA A 116 -2.50 -5.43 6.36
CA ALA A 116 -3.26 -6.55 6.88
C ALA A 116 -4.08 -6.13 8.10
N GLU A 117 -5.28 -6.67 8.24
CA GLU A 117 -6.16 -6.43 9.38
C GLU A 117 -6.31 -7.71 10.21
N PRO A 118 -6.08 -7.66 11.54
CA PRO A 118 -6.23 -8.83 12.39
C PRO A 118 -7.70 -9.27 12.47
N LEU A 119 -7.93 -10.57 12.33
CA LEU A 119 -9.24 -11.21 12.49
C LEU A 119 -9.39 -11.98 13.81
N GLY A 120 -8.36 -11.97 14.65
CA GLY A 120 -8.24 -12.77 15.87
C GLY A 120 -7.02 -13.69 15.82
N ASP A 121 -6.98 -14.68 16.71
CA ASP A 121 -5.79 -15.50 16.95
C ASP A 121 -5.15 -16.04 15.66
N LYS A 122 -3.94 -15.55 15.39
CA LYS A 122 -3.06 -15.93 14.28
C LYS A 122 -3.68 -15.78 12.88
N ARG A 123 -4.74 -15.00 12.73
CA ARG A 123 -5.45 -14.82 11.46
C ARG A 123 -5.57 -13.36 11.09
N TYR A 124 -5.34 -13.08 9.81
CA TYR A 124 -5.34 -11.75 9.24
C TYR A 124 -6.05 -11.76 7.90
N ASN A 125 -6.68 -10.64 7.54
CA ASN A 125 -7.14 -10.36 6.19
C ASN A 125 -6.17 -9.42 5.50
N LEU A 126 -5.77 -9.74 4.27
CA LEU A 126 -5.07 -8.78 3.43
C LEU A 126 -6.06 -7.72 2.96
N ILE A 127 -5.74 -6.45 3.22
CA ILE A 127 -6.53 -5.29 2.80
C ILE A 127 -6.01 -4.76 1.47
N SER A 128 -4.69 -4.61 1.34
CA SER A 128 -4.04 -4.13 0.13
C SER A 128 -2.57 -4.54 0.10
N ALA A 129 -1.97 -4.50 -1.08
CA ALA A 129 -0.55 -4.63 -1.32
C ALA A 129 -0.17 -3.77 -2.54
N TRP A 130 1.04 -3.21 -2.55
CA TRP A 130 1.58 -2.45 -3.68
C TRP A 130 3.12 -2.52 -3.71
N TYR A 131 3.71 -2.16 -4.85
CA TYR A 131 5.16 -2.09 -5.00
C TYR A 131 5.74 -0.78 -4.45
N GLY A 132 6.85 -0.89 -3.74
CA GLY A 132 7.57 0.22 -3.11
C GLY A 132 7.16 0.47 -1.67
N ASN A 133 7.68 1.56 -1.12
CA ASN A 133 7.55 1.90 0.30
C ASN A 133 6.12 2.35 0.68
N ILE A 134 5.85 2.30 1.99
CA ILE A 134 4.71 2.91 2.64
C ILE A 134 4.99 4.40 2.73
N SER A 135 4.01 5.19 2.29
CA SER A 135 3.99 6.63 2.58
C SER A 135 3.17 6.90 3.84
N PRO A 136 3.50 7.96 4.61
CA PRO A 136 2.59 8.49 5.61
C PRO A 136 1.31 9.03 4.95
N ARG A 137 0.34 9.41 5.78
CA ARG A 137 -0.85 10.14 5.32
C ARG A 137 -0.44 11.39 4.54
N GLU A 138 -1.28 11.82 3.63
CA GLU A 138 -1.05 13.03 2.85
C GLU A 138 -1.33 14.27 3.73
N PRO A 139 -0.67 15.42 3.49
CA PRO A 139 -0.82 16.59 4.37
C PRO A 139 -2.24 17.17 4.40
N TRP A 140 -3.05 16.89 3.39
CA TRP A 140 -4.45 17.32 3.33
C TRP A 140 -5.41 16.41 4.14
N ASP A 141 -4.94 15.28 4.66
CA ASP A 141 -5.77 14.35 5.45
C ASP A 141 -6.21 15.04 6.76
N SER A 142 -7.51 15.30 6.87
CA SER A 142 -8.08 16.01 8.01
C SER A 142 -7.87 15.32 9.36
N THR A 143 -7.59 14.00 9.37
CA THR A 143 -7.27 13.26 10.59
C THR A 143 -5.93 13.71 11.21
N LEU A 144 -5.03 14.31 10.42
CA LEU A 144 -3.76 14.85 10.91
C LEU A 144 -3.92 16.14 11.73
N LEU A 145 -5.06 16.83 11.64
CA LEU A 145 -5.27 18.11 12.34
C LEU A 145 -5.17 17.97 13.86
N THR A 146 -5.47 16.79 14.39
CA THR A 146 -5.38 16.48 15.82
C THR A 146 -4.10 15.75 16.21
N GLU A 147 -3.17 15.53 15.27
CA GLU A 147 -1.95 14.73 15.45
C GLU A 147 -0.69 15.50 14.96
N PRO A 148 -0.17 16.47 15.73
CA PRO A 148 0.89 17.36 15.26
C PRO A 148 2.18 16.66 14.82
N GLU A 149 2.58 15.59 15.51
CA GLU A 149 3.78 14.82 15.16
C GLU A 149 3.60 14.06 13.84
N ALA A 150 2.45 13.43 13.63
CA ALA A 150 2.12 12.76 12.38
C ALA A 150 1.96 13.74 11.22
N PHE A 151 1.44 14.95 11.50
CA PHE A 151 1.38 16.02 10.50
C PHE A 151 2.78 16.48 10.08
N LYS A 152 3.70 16.63 11.04
CA LYS A 152 5.10 16.95 10.75
C LYS A 152 5.77 15.86 9.93
N GLU A 153 5.61 14.58 10.30
CA GLU A 153 6.13 13.44 9.54
C GLU A 153 5.59 13.44 8.10
N SER A 154 4.29 13.68 7.93
CA SER A 154 3.65 13.80 6.62
C SER A 154 4.31 14.90 5.77
N LEU A 155 4.45 16.12 6.31
CA LEU A 155 5.07 17.22 5.59
C LEU A 155 6.55 16.95 5.26
N ASP A 156 7.33 16.51 6.23
CA ASP A 156 8.76 16.20 6.03
C ASP A 156 8.92 15.14 4.93
N PHE A 157 8.04 14.14 4.89
CA PHE A 157 8.03 13.12 3.84
C PHE A 157 7.62 13.70 2.48
N TRP A 158 6.42 14.28 2.35
CA TRP A 158 5.87 14.70 1.05
C TRP A 158 6.58 15.92 0.43
N CYS A 159 7.34 16.68 1.23
CA CYS A 159 8.27 17.67 0.70
C CYS A 159 9.46 17.05 -0.05
N HIS A 160 9.80 15.79 0.23
CA HIS A 160 10.90 15.05 -0.43
C HIS A 160 10.42 13.94 -1.37
N HIS A 161 9.12 13.71 -1.48
CA HIS A 161 8.58 12.62 -2.30
C HIS A 161 7.43 13.10 -3.19
N ALA A 162 7.28 12.46 -4.33
CA ALA A 162 6.17 12.70 -5.25
C ALA A 162 5.74 11.39 -5.91
N LEU A 163 4.47 11.35 -6.33
CA LEU A 163 3.98 10.25 -7.15
C LEU A 163 4.27 10.52 -8.63
N VAL A 164 4.56 9.48 -9.40
CA VAL A 164 4.52 9.58 -10.87
C VAL A 164 3.10 9.94 -11.29
N TYR A 165 2.95 10.98 -12.11
CA TYR A 165 1.67 11.33 -12.67
C TYR A 165 1.18 10.24 -13.64
N ASP A 166 -0.02 9.73 -13.38
CA ASP A 166 -0.72 8.79 -14.24
C ASP A 166 -2.14 9.32 -14.46
N PRO A 167 -2.53 9.67 -15.69
CA PRO A 167 -3.87 10.20 -15.97
C PRO A 167 -4.99 9.16 -15.76
N GLU A 168 -4.66 7.87 -15.66
CA GLU A 168 -5.63 6.78 -15.47
C GLU A 168 -5.90 6.46 -13.99
N VAL A 169 -5.16 7.08 -13.06
CA VAL A 169 -5.17 6.76 -11.61
C VAL A 169 -5.66 7.92 -10.73
#